data_AF-A0A9X3XC51-F1
#
_entry.id   AF-A0A9X3XC51-F1
#
_cell.length_a   1.000
_cell.length_b   1.000
_cell.length_c   1.000
_cell.angle_alpha   90.00
_cell.angle_beta   90.00
_cell.angle_gamma   90.00
#
_symmetry.space_group_name_H-M   'P 1'
#
loop_
_entity.id
_entity.type
_entity.pdbx_description
1 polymer ?
#
loop_
_entity_poly.entity_id
_entity_poly.type
_entity_poly.pdbx_seq_one_letter_code
_entity_poly.pdbx_strand_id
1 'polypeptide(L)'
;MGLPSHWWKDQKPFLDALFAETAGDSGQPGKTGWVWLSEQQSREASARIQSTEESEEAPLGAWIPAEAHEACFEMLKGVVPLATRGELRGDRWMRKIHNPTLFGDPARPEQLWIALHETAPPPLWIPAGTTADSLAAAFAPYVWPETQDPLPSVVGLPRSVRIFLGTETEMGADFDTIVRFFQGLPMTDSLPWGTRFVADPWPDHPTGIALVGAGYRMPENMEQADGAVTSITMRSRRLGAAISISTQQKFCVLEVRYAPIAHDSILPLLTQILPGLPKGLPSDMPADALAVVARFRGYQADELLGFVRNPEEEPSLGYYGMACLATMGDDGAAVRTLLAELGGRGDPRQRDLGYQLASIARYKRFLHEALLRETDADKREALKNALRP
;
A
#
# COMPACT_ATOMS: atom_id res chain seq x y z
N MET A 1 45.26 -3.12 -16.37
CA MET A 1 44.60 -2.14 -15.48
C MET A 1 43.96 -2.95 -14.37
N GLY A 2 44.24 -2.63 -13.11
CA GLY A 2 43.64 -3.36 -11.98
C GLY A 2 42.12 -3.15 -11.96
N LEU A 3 41.36 -4.17 -11.60
CA LEU A 3 39.92 -4.04 -11.36
C LEU A 3 39.71 -2.93 -10.31
N PRO A 4 38.69 -2.07 -10.46
CA PRO A 4 38.35 -1.12 -9.40
C PRO A 4 38.00 -1.92 -8.14
N SER A 5 38.71 -1.66 -7.04
CA SER A 5 38.47 -2.33 -5.77
C SER A 5 37.30 -1.66 -5.05
N HIS A 6 36.25 -2.40 -4.72
CA HIS A 6 35.23 -1.93 -3.79
C HIS A 6 35.81 -1.86 -2.35
N TRP A 7 35.31 -0.93 -1.53
CA TRP A 7 35.89 -0.59 -0.21
C TRP A 7 35.54 -1.57 0.92
N TRP A 8 34.72 -2.58 0.63
CA TRP A 8 34.27 -3.57 1.61
C TRP A 8 35.47 -4.40 2.08
N LYS A 9 35.74 -4.36 3.39
CA LYS A 9 36.82 -5.14 4.01
C LYS A 9 36.39 -6.62 4.08
N ASP A 10 37.33 -7.53 3.82
CA ASP A 10 37.13 -8.97 3.62
C ASP A 10 36.57 -9.35 2.24
N GLN A 11 37.36 -9.07 1.19
CA GLN A 11 37.12 -9.41 -0.22
C GLN A 11 36.60 -10.84 -0.39
N LYS A 12 35.29 -10.99 -0.50
CA LYS A 12 34.68 -12.23 -0.94
C LYS A 12 34.70 -12.22 -2.48
N PRO A 13 35.26 -13.24 -3.14
CA PRO A 13 35.38 -13.26 -4.60
C PRO A 13 34.08 -13.00 -5.37
N PHE A 14 32.92 -13.34 -4.79
CA PHE A 14 31.63 -13.10 -5.44
C PHE A 14 31.22 -11.61 -5.44
N LEU A 15 31.60 -10.80 -4.45
CA LEU A 15 31.29 -9.36 -4.44
C LEU A 15 32.14 -8.63 -5.47
N ASP A 16 33.41 -9.02 -5.64
CA ASP A 16 34.27 -8.51 -6.72
C ASP A 16 33.71 -8.89 -8.10
N ALA A 17 33.24 -10.13 -8.25
CA ALA A 17 32.60 -10.59 -9.48
C ALA A 17 31.29 -9.82 -9.75
N LEU A 18 30.42 -9.67 -8.74
CA LEU A 18 29.19 -8.91 -8.83
C LEU A 18 29.48 -7.45 -9.18
N PHE A 19 30.46 -6.83 -8.54
CA PHE A 19 30.93 -5.48 -8.86
C PHE A 19 31.40 -5.40 -10.32
N ALA A 20 32.27 -6.30 -10.77
CA ALA A 20 32.78 -6.29 -12.14
C ALA A 20 31.70 -6.51 -13.20
N GLU A 21 30.66 -7.29 -12.90
CA GLU A 21 29.54 -7.57 -13.81
C GLU A 21 28.50 -6.45 -13.85
N THR A 22 28.32 -5.74 -12.74
CA THR A 22 27.24 -4.74 -12.56
C THR A 22 27.72 -3.30 -12.63
N ALA A 23 29.00 -3.02 -12.38
CA ALA A 23 29.59 -1.70 -12.49
C ALA A 23 29.98 -1.39 -13.94
N GLY A 24 29.78 -0.13 -14.36
CA GLY A 24 30.44 0.43 -15.54
C GLY A 24 31.86 0.88 -15.21
N ASP A 25 32.55 1.49 -16.18
CA ASP A 25 33.80 2.20 -15.89
C ASP A 25 33.54 3.30 -14.85
N SER A 26 34.19 3.17 -13.69
CA SER A 26 34.23 4.11 -12.54
C SER A 26 33.09 5.14 -12.45
N GLY A 27 32.04 4.82 -11.69
CA GLY A 27 30.97 5.76 -11.33
C GLY A 27 29.86 5.94 -12.38
N GLN A 28 29.93 5.21 -13.51
CA GLN A 28 28.85 5.12 -14.48
C GLN A 28 27.96 3.89 -14.21
N PRO A 29 26.65 3.95 -14.53
CA PRO A 29 25.78 2.78 -14.48
C PRO A 29 26.34 1.69 -15.39
N GLY A 30 26.56 0.48 -14.86
CA GLY A 30 26.95 -0.67 -15.67
C GLY A 30 25.78 -1.23 -16.47
N LYS A 31 25.95 -2.43 -17.05
CA LYS A 31 24.91 -3.10 -17.86
C LYS A 31 23.58 -3.29 -17.12
N THR A 32 23.62 -3.32 -15.80
CA THR A 32 22.47 -3.52 -14.91
C THR A 32 21.92 -2.23 -14.30
N GLY A 33 22.45 -1.05 -14.66
CA GLY A 33 21.98 0.25 -14.16
C GLY A 33 22.42 0.62 -12.74
N TRP A 34 23.12 -0.27 -12.04
CA TRP A 34 23.62 -0.05 -10.68
C TRP A 34 24.91 0.79 -10.68
N VAL A 35 24.98 1.72 -9.74
CA VAL A 35 26.09 2.63 -9.49
C VAL A 35 26.61 2.36 -8.08
N TRP A 36 27.81 1.79 -8.00
CA TRP A 36 28.42 1.43 -6.73
C TRP A 36 28.93 2.65 -5.97
N LEU A 37 28.67 2.66 -4.66
CA LEU A 37 29.03 3.74 -3.76
C LEU A 37 30.50 3.63 -3.30
N SER A 38 31.17 4.76 -3.18
CA SER A 38 32.44 4.85 -2.46
C SER A 38 32.25 4.59 -0.95
N GLU A 39 33.34 4.35 -0.22
CA GLU A 39 33.30 4.14 1.25
C GLU A 39 32.66 5.33 1.96
N GLN A 40 33.04 6.53 1.54
CA GLN A 40 32.50 7.76 2.08
C GLN A 40 31.00 7.88 1.78
N GLN A 41 30.58 7.65 0.54
CA GLN A 41 29.17 7.72 0.15
C GLN A 41 28.32 6.68 0.90
N SER A 42 28.85 5.48 1.11
CA SER A 42 28.16 4.45 1.88
C SER A 42 28.01 4.82 3.35
N ARG A 43 29.06 5.39 3.97
CA ARG A 43 29.00 5.89 5.36
C ARG A 43 28.02 7.04 5.51
N GLU A 44 28.02 7.99 4.58
CA GLU A 44 27.07 9.09 4.56
C GLU A 44 25.63 8.59 4.41
N ALA A 45 25.39 7.63 3.51
CA ALA A 45 24.08 7.02 3.35
C ALA A 45 23.63 6.23 4.60
N SER A 46 24.54 5.48 5.22
CA SER A 46 24.28 4.77 6.48
C SER A 46 23.90 5.75 7.59
N ALA A 47 24.62 6.86 7.72
CA ALA A 47 24.33 7.90 8.71
C ALA A 47 22.95 8.55 8.48
N ARG A 48 22.54 8.77 7.22
CA ARG A 48 21.18 9.26 6.90
C ARG A 48 20.08 8.25 7.24
N ILE A 49 20.31 6.97 7.00
CA ILE A 49 19.32 5.91 7.29
C ILE A 49 19.18 5.69 8.80
N GLN A 50 20.29 5.77 9.53
CA GLN A 50 20.35 5.57 10.97
C GLN A 50 20.08 6.84 11.79
N SER A 51 19.87 8.00 11.17
CA SER A 51 19.57 9.22 11.93
C SER A 51 18.23 9.08 12.65
N THR A 52 18.29 8.88 13.96
CA THR A 52 17.17 8.61 14.87
C THR A 52 16.52 9.85 15.48
N GLU A 53 17.03 11.06 15.21
CA GLU A 53 16.69 12.22 16.03
C GLU A 53 15.41 12.93 15.57
N GLU A 54 14.38 12.85 16.42
CA GLU A 54 13.40 13.89 16.87
C GLU A 54 12.81 14.90 15.87
N SER A 55 13.02 14.73 14.58
CA SER A 55 12.39 15.47 13.51
C SER A 55 11.13 14.72 13.07
N GLU A 56 10.07 15.46 12.71
CA GLU A 56 8.92 14.94 11.96
C GLU A 56 9.33 14.24 10.64
N GLU A 57 10.62 14.30 10.27
CA GLU A 57 11.27 13.67 9.12
C GLU A 57 12.00 12.35 9.42
N ALA A 58 11.85 11.75 10.61
CA ALA A 58 12.50 10.48 10.95
C ALA A 58 12.25 9.40 9.87
N PRO A 59 13.29 8.79 9.28
CA PRO A 59 13.18 8.02 8.05
C PRO A 59 12.17 6.88 8.11
N LEU A 60 12.03 6.19 9.24
CA LEU A 60 11.12 5.05 9.44
C LEU A 60 9.68 5.46 9.78
N GLY A 61 9.46 6.63 10.39
CA GLY A 61 8.14 7.10 10.81
C GLY A 61 7.17 7.33 9.64
N ALA A 62 7.73 7.59 8.47
CA ALA A 62 7.01 7.71 7.21
C ALA A 62 6.55 6.36 6.62
N TRP A 63 7.04 5.22 7.13
CA TRP A 63 6.79 3.89 6.55
C TRP A 63 6.05 2.94 7.47
N ILE A 64 6.43 2.91 8.75
CA ILE A 64 5.95 1.91 9.70
C ILE A 64 5.60 2.55 11.05
N PRO A 65 4.64 1.95 11.79
CA PRO A 65 4.32 2.33 13.16
C PRO A 65 5.54 2.26 14.10
N ALA A 66 5.53 3.10 15.15
CA ALA A 66 6.65 3.27 16.08
C ALA A 66 7.07 1.97 16.79
N GLU A 67 6.11 1.08 17.07
CA GLU A 67 6.37 -0.20 17.72
C GLU A 67 7.30 -1.14 16.93
N ALA A 68 7.45 -0.94 15.62
CA ALA A 68 8.36 -1.73 14.77
C ALA A 68 9.73 -1.08 14.56
N HIS A 69 9.93 0.15 15.05
CA HIS A 69 11.16 0.90 14.80
C HIS A 69 12.38 0.22 15.42
N GLU A 70 12.27 -0.24 16.67
CA GLU A 70 13.36 -0.93 17.37
C GLU A 70 13.84 -2.15 16.60
N ALA A 71 12.92 -3.04 16.20
CA ALA A 71 13.25 -4.21 15.41
C ALA A 71 13.90 -3.85 14.06
N CYS A 72 13.43 -2.80 13.39
CA CYS A 72 14.05 -2.31 12.16
C CYS A 72 15.45 -1.76 12.39
N PHE A 73 15.68 -1.02 13.47
CA PHE A 73 17.01 -0.53 13.82
C PHE A 73 17.97 -1.68 14.14
N GLU A 74 17.53 -2.72 14.85
CA GLU A 74 18.32 -3.93 15.07
C GLU A 74 18.71 -4.61 13.75
N MET A 75 17.78 -4.70 12.79
CA MET A 75 18.07 -5.25 11.46
C MET A 75 19.05 -4.41 10.64
N LEU A 76 19.09 -3.09 10.87
CA LEU A 76 20.02 -2.18 10.21
C LEU A 76 21.43 -2.24 10.80
N LYS A 77 21.64 -2.84 11.98
CA LYS A 77 22.96 -2.93 12.60
C LYS A 77 23.91 -3.75 11.73
N GLY A 78 25.04 -3.14 11.38
CA GLY A 78 26.06 -3.77 10.55
C GLY A 78 25.76 -3.76 9.05
N VAL A 79 24.53 -3.49 8.63
CA VAL A 79 24.17 -3.40 7.21
C VAL A 79 24.69 -2.11 6.61
N VAL A 80 25.25 -2.19 5.40
CA VAL A 80 25.78 -1.04 4.67
C VAL A 80 25.18 -0.94 3.26
N PRO A 81 24.90 0.27 2.75
CA PRO A 81 24.51 0.49 1.37
C PRO A 81 25.73 0.33 0.45
N LEU A 82 25.55 -0.41 -0.64
CA LEU A 82 26.58 -0.83 -1.57
C LEU A 82 26.52 -0.09 -2.89
N ALA A 83 25.32 0.02 -3.44
CA ALA A 83 25.07 0.61 -4.75
C ALA A 83 23.69 1.23 -4.79
N THR A 84 23.49 2.19 -5.68
CA THR A 84 22.19 2.77 -5.99
C THR A 84 21.88 2.57 -7.46
N ARG A 85 20.60 2.49 -7.83
CA ARG A 85 20.19 2.46 -9.23
C ARG A 85 19.65 3.82 -9.64
N GLY A 86 20.27 4.42 -10.66
CA GLY A 86 19.97 5.77 -11.14
C GLY A 86 18.73 5.88 -12.04
N GLU A 87 17.93 4.82 -12.15
CA GLU A 87 16.62 4.88 -12.82
C GLU A 87 15.62 5.60 -11.90
N LEU A 88 15.70 6.93 -11.97
CA LEU A 88 14.92 7.88 -11.19
C LEU A 88 13.46 7.81 -11.64
N ARG A 89 12.64 6.97 -10.99
CA ARG A 89 11.23 7.33 -10.90
C ARG A 89 11.12 8.41 -9.83
N GLY A 90 10.95 9.65 -10.30
CA GLY A 90 10.30 10.68 -9.52
C GLY A 90 8.87 10.23 -9.16
N ASP A 91 8.19 10.87 -8.19
CA ASP A 91 6.73 10.92 -8.32
C ASP A 91 6.35 11.49 -9.71
N ARG A 92 5.10 11.38 -10.17
CA ARG A 92 4.71 11.96 -11.47
C ARG A 92 4.81 13.51 -11.50
N TRP A 93 5.43 14.12 -10.51
CA TRP A 93 5.86 15.52 -10.53
C TRP A 93 7.37 15.71 -10.67
N MET A 94 8.14 14.62 -10.69
CA MET A 94 9.60 14.62 -10.60
C MET A 94 10.12 15.38 -9.37
N ARG A 95 9.31 15.54 -8.32
CA ARG A 95 9.64 16.28 -7.08
C ARG A 95 10.44 15.42 -6.13
N LYS A 96 10.15 14.13 -6.07
CA LYS A 96 10.81 13.20 -5.16
C LYS A 96 11.54 12.12 -5.94
N ILE A 97 12.86 12.24 -6.03
CA ILE A 97 13.72 11.26 -6.68
C ILE A 97 13.99 10.11 -5.72
N HIS A 98 13.73 8.88 -6.16
CA HIS A 98 13.94 7.69 -5.33
C HIS A 98 14.88 6.72 -6.00
N ASN A 99 16.02 6.51 -5.35
CA ASN A 99 17.04 5.57 -5.79
C ASN A 99 16.82 4.25 -5.08
N PRO A 100 16.51 3.15 -5.79
CA PRO A 100 16.67 1.83 -5.23
C PRO A 100 18.11 1.66 -4.75
N THR A 101 18.27 1.04 -3.59
CA THR A 101 19.58 0.87 -2.94
C THR A 101 19.82 -0.61 -2.68
N LEU A 102 20.98 -1.09 -3.10
CA LEU A 102 21.49 -2.40 -2.76
C LEU A 102 22.18 -2.30 -1.40
N PHE A 103 21.79 -3.15 -0.47
CA PHE A 103 22.36 -3.29 0.86
C PHE A 103 23.03 -4.64 1.00
N GLY A 104 24.03 -4.71 1.88
CA GLY A 104 24.60 -5.98 2.32
C GLY A 104 25.07 -5.92 3.76
N ASP A 105 25.25 -7.10 4.36
CA ASP A 105 25.80 -7.26 5.71
C ASP A 105 27.26 -7.79 5.62
N PRO A 106 28.29 -7.05 6.06
CA PRO A 106 29.67 -7.53 6.13
C PRO A 106 29.86 -8.80 6.94
N ALA A 107 29.06 -9.02 7.98
CA ALA A 107 29.12 -10.23 8.79
C ALA A 107 28.44 -11.44 8.11
N ARG A 108 27.53 -11.18 7.16
CA ARG A 108 26.77 -12.17 6.38
C ARG A 108 26.79 -11.81 4.89
N PRO A 109 27.97 -11.87 4.25
CA PRO A 109 28.17 -11.28 2.92
C PRO A 109 27.26 -11.91 1.86
N GLU A 110 26.84 -13.16 2.03
CA GLU A 110 25.90 -13.85 1.15
C GLU A 110 24.46 -13.28 1.17
N GLN A 111 24.17 -12.33 2.07
CA GLN A 111 22.87 -11.71 2.21
C GLN A 111 22.91 -10.30 1.64
N LEU A 112 22.36 -10.16 0.43
CA LEU A 112 22.16 -8.87 -0.23
C LEU A 112 20.66 -8.59 -0.37
N TRP A 113 20.30 -7.32 -0.25
CA TRP A 113 18.92 -6.88 -0.32
C TRP A 113 18.77 -5.62 -1.15
N ILE A 114 17.66 -5.51 -1.88
CA ILE A 114 17.27 -4.29 -2.57
C ILE A 114 16.17 -3.60 -1.78
N ALA A 115 16.42 -2.36 -1.37
CA ALA A 115 15.36 -1.46 -0.95
C ALA A 115 14.90 -0.66 -2.17
N LEU A 116 13.59 -0.59 -2.42
CA LEU A 116 13.02 0.23 -3.50
C LEU A 116 13.15 1.75 -3.24
N HIS A 117 13.56 2.11 -2.03
CA HIS A 117 13.87 3.45 -1.53
C HIS A 117 14.96 3.34 -0.46
N GLU A 118 15.93 4.25 -0.42
CA GLU A 118 17.06 4.18 0.54
C GLU A 118 16.63 4.10 2.02
N THR A 119 15.54 4.79 2.38
CA THR A 119 14.95 4.78 3.73
C THR A 119 13.82 3.76 3.95
N ALA A 120 13.51 2.89 2.99
CA ALA A 120 12.50 1.86 3.22
C ALA A 120 12.95 0.96 4.40
N PRO A 121 12.05 0.55 5.30
CA PRO A 121 12.40 -0.28 6.44
C PRO A 121 12.84 -1.68 5.96
N PRO A 122 13.81 -2.34 6.65
CA PRO A 122 14.35 -3.64 6.25
C PRO A 122 13.33 -4.75 5.96
N PRO A 123 12.18 -4.84 6.66
CA PRO A 123 11.16 -5.85 6.36
C PRO A 123 10.58 -5.77 4.95
N LEU A 124 10.69 -4.62 4.27
CA LEU A 124 10.23 -4.40 2.90
C LEU A 124 11.33 -4.62 1.86
N TRP A 125 12.53 -5.00 2.26
CA TRP A 125 13.63 -5.20 1.33
C TRP A 125 13.53 -6.55 0.62
N ILE A 126 13.82 -6.52 -0.68
CA ILE A 126 13.74 -7.66 -1.58
C ILE A 126 15.07 -8.42 -1.55
N PRO A 127 15.10 -9.73 -1.25
CA PRO A 127 16.33 -10.52 -1.35
C PRO A 127 16.90 -10.49 -2.77
N ALA A 128 18.19 -10.17 -2.91
CA ALA A 128 18.84 -9.97 -4.21
C ALA A 128 19.67 -11.17 -4.69
N GLY A 129 19.94 -12.13 -3.80
CA GLY A 129 20.95 -13.18 -4.03
C GLY A 129 22.35 -12.59 -4.18
N THR A 130 23.30 -13.38 -4.71
CA THR A 130 24.73 -13.02 -4.73
C THR A 130 25.33 -12.93 -6.15
N THR A 131 24.52 -13.04 -7.20
CA THR A 131 24.97 -12.98 -8.60
C THR A 131 24.30 -11.83 -9.34
N ALA A 132 24.89 -11.36 -10.45
CA ALA A 132 24.27 -10.32 -11.26
C ALA A 132 22.90 -10.76 -11.80
N ASP A 133 22.76 -12.02 -12.18
CA ASP A 133 21.51 -12.61 -12.64
C ASP A 133 20.45 -12.65 -11.53
N SER A 134 20.80 -13.03 -10.30
CA SER A 134 19.85 -13.04 -9.19
C SER A 134 19.42 -11.62 -8.82
N LEU A 135 20.35 -10.67 -8.84
CA LEU A 135 20.10 -9.25 -8.60
C LEU A 135 19.16 -8.68 -9.66
N ALA A 136 19.42 -8.99 -10.94
CA ALA A 136 18.58 -8.57 -12.05
C ALA A 136 17.18 -9.19 -11.97
N ALA A 137 17.07 -10.49 -11.68
CA ALA A 137 15.79 -11.18 -11.54
C ALA A 137 14.96 -10.65 -10.37
N ALA A 138 15.58 -10.40 -9.23
CA ALA A 138 14.91 -9.84 -8.05
C ALA A 138 14.36 -8.43 -8.31
N PHE A 139 15.09 -7.61 -9.07
CA PHE A 139 14.66 -6.25 -9.40
C PHE A 139 13.76 -6.16 -10.64
N ALA A 140 13.78 -7.15 -11.52
CA ALA A 140 13.11 -7.12 -12.83
C ALA A 140 11.66 -6.58 -12.79
N PRO A 141 10.79 -6.96 -11.83
CA PRO A 141 9.43 -6.42 -11.77
C PRO A 141 9.34 -4.89 -11.61
N TYR A 142 10.36 -4.27 -11.02
CA TYR A 142 10.38 -2.87 -10.63
C TYR A 142 11.19 -1.98 -11.59
N VAL A 143 11.65 -2.54 -12.71
CA VAL A 143 12.43 -1.83 -13.74
C VAL A 143 11.52 -0.91 -14.55
N TRP A 144 11.82 0.38 -14.54
CA TRP A 144 11.08 1.40 -15.28
C TRP A 144 12.03 2.11 -16.27
N PRO A 145 11.60 2.40 -17.52
CA PRO A 145 10.25 2.23 -18.11
C PRO A 145 9.96 0.84 -18.67
N GLU A 146 10.93 -0.08 -18.71
CA GLU A 146 10.91 -1.28 -19.53
C GLU A 146 9.73 -2.24 -19.21
N THR A 147 9.26 -2.26 -17.96
CA THR A 147 8.18 -3.18 -17.55
C THR A 147 6.80 -2.54 -17.43
N GLN A 148 6.71 -1.21 -17.49
CA GLN A 148 5.51 -0.51 -17.00
C GLN A 148 5.13 0.77 -17.75
N ASP A 149 5.74 1.03 -18.90
CA ASP A 149 5.30 2.11 -19.79
C ASP A 149 4.45 1.54 -20.95
N PRO A 150 3.13 1.82 -21.03
CA PRO A 150 2.33 2.67 -20.13
C PRO A 150 1.95 1.97 -18.82
N LEU A 151 1.57 2.75 -17.79
CA LEU A 151 1.16 2.20 -16.49
C LEU A 151 -0.04 1.27 -16.66
N PRO A 152 -0.13 0.19 -15.87
CA PRO A 152 -1.26 -0.73 -15.98
C PRO A 152 -2.58 0.00 -15.68
N SER A 153 -3.57 -0.18 -16.55
CA SER A 153 -4.92 0.33 -16.34
C SER A 153 -5.48 -0.19 -15.02
N VAL A 154 -6.09 0.67 -14.20
CA VAL A 154 -6.69 0.31 -12.90
C VAL A 154 -7.69 -0.83 -13.03
N VAL A 155 -8.47 -0.83 -14.11
CA VAL A 155 -9.49 -1.85 -14.40
C VAL A 155 -8.85 -3.18 -14.82
N GLY A 156 -7.62 -3.16 -15.31
CA GLY A 156 -6.86 -4.35 -15.73
C GLY A 156 -6.04 -5.00 -14.62
N LEU A 157 -6.05 -4.44 -13.39
CA LEU A 157 -5.31 -5.01 -12.26
C LEU A 157 -6.06 -6.25 -11.71
N PRO A 158 -5.43 -7.44 -11.72
CA PRO A 158 -6.14 -8.71 -11.52
C PRO A 158 -6.39 -9.07 -10.05
N ARG A 159 -5.66 -8.45 -9.10
CA ARG A 159 -5.84 -8.66 -7.66
C ARG A 159 -6.42 -7.40 -7.03
N SER A 160 -7.28 -7.60 -6.03
CA SER A 160 -7.75 -6.54 -5.13
C SER A 160 -7.75 -7.06 -3.70
N VAL A 161 -7.42 -6.18 -2.75
CA VAL A 161 -7.54 -6.43 -1.32
C VAL A 161 -8.21 -5.22 -0.69
N ARG A 162 -9.17 -5.46 0.20
CA ARG A 162 -9.86 -4.42 0.96
C ARG A 162 -9.57 -4.55 2.45
N ILE A 163 -9.24 -3.42 3.06
CA ILE A 163 -8.82 -3.31 4.45
C ILE A 163 -9.65 -2.20 5.08
N PHE A 164 -10.38 -2.53 6.12
CA PHE A 164 -11.04 -1.54 6.95
C PHE A 164 -10.00 -0.89 7.87
N LEU A 165 -9.83 0.42 7.76
CA LEU A 165 -8.80 1.17 8.51
C LEU A 165 -9.28 1.60 9.90
N GLY A 166 -10.59 1.83 10.06
CA GLY A 166 -11.15 2.45 11.25
C GLY A 166 -12.21 3.50 10.89
N THR A 167 -12.75 4.13 11.92
CA THR A 167 -13.53 5.36 11.80
C THR A 167 -12.63 6.59 11.90
N GLU A 168 -13.06 7.72 11.34
CA GLU A 168 -12.38 9.02 11.51
C GLU A 168 -12.16 9.38 12.98
N THR A 169 -13.09 8.95 13.86
CA THR A 169 -12.97 9.17 15.32
C THR A 169 -11.88 8.31 15.95
N GLU A 170 -11.81 7.01 15.63
CA GLU A 170 -10.75 6.13 16.13
C GLU A 170 -9.37 6.52 15.62
N MET A 171 -9.30 7.02 14.37
CA MET A 171 -8.06 7.50 13.78
C MET A 171 -7.70 8.93 14.21
N GLY A 172 -8.62 9.66 14.83
CA GLY A 172 -8.42 11.06 15.23
C GLY A 172 -8.17 12.00 14.04
N ALA A 173 -8.62 11.63 12.84
CA ALA A 173 -8.36 12.34 11.59
C ALA A 173 -9.56 12.26 10.66
N ASP A 174 -9.90 13.37 10.01
CA ASP A 174 -10.93 13.37 8.97
C ASP A 174 -10.44 12.71 7.68
N PHE A 175 -11.37 12.44 6.76
CA PHE A 175 -11.07 11.79 5.49
C PHE A 175 -9.99 12.51 4.68
N ASP A 176 -10.04 13.85 4.61
CA ASP A 176 -9.06 14.64 3.85
C ASP A 176 -7.66 14.55 4.47
N THR A 177 -7.55 14.54 5.80
CA THR A 177 -6.29 14.34 6.51
C THR A 177 -5.73 12.95 6.25
N ILE A 178 -6.58 11.92 6.25
CA ILE A 178 -6.18 10.54 5.92
C ILE A 178 -5.67 10.47 4.47
N VAL A 179 -6.39 11.05 3.51
CA VAL A 179 -5.96 11.08 2.09
C VAL A 179 -4.61 11.80 1.94
N ARG A 180 -4.43 12.95 2.59
CA ARG A 180 -3.15 13.69 2.57
C ARG A 180 -2.01 12.88 3.18
N PHE A 181 -2.29 12.13 4.24
CA PHE A 181 -1.31 11.23 4.82
C PHE A 181 -0.83 10.20 3.78
N PHE A 182 -1.76 9.52 3.08
CA PHE A 182 -1.40 8.56 2.04
C PHE A 182 -0.62 9.22 0.89
N GLN A 183 -0.97 10.44 0.46
CA GLN A 183 -0.20 11.19 -0.55
C GLN A 183 1.21 11.55 -0.09
N GLY A 184 1.41 11.68 1.22
CA GLY A 184 2.69 11.94 1.84
C GLY A 184 3.63 10.73 1.84
N LEU A 185 3.09 9.51 1.74
CA LEU A 185 3.86 8.28 1.88
C LEU A 185 4.98 8.19 0.81
N PRO A 186 6.14 7.62 1.17
CA PRO A 186 7.24 7.44 0.23
C PRO A 186 7.01 6.38 -0.88
N MET A 187 5.88 5.67 -0.90
CA MET A 187 5.57 4.70 -1.95
C MET A 187 4.29 5.01 -2.72
N THR A 188 3.68 6.16 -2.50
CA THR A 188 2.50 6.62 -3.24
C THR A 188 2.85 7.75 -4.20
N ASP A 189 2.08 7.87 -5.26
CA ASP A 189 2.11 9.02 -6.12
C ASP A 189 1.34 10.18 -5.48
N SER A 190 1.81 11.41 -5.69
CA SER A 190 1.19 12.62 -5.16
C SER A 190 0.10 13.19 -6.09
N LEU A 191 -0.25 12.45 -7.15
CA LEU A 191 -1.34 12.73 -8.08
C LEU A 191 -2.58 11.85 -7.79
N PRO A 192 -3.46 12.29 -6.88
CA PRO A 192 -4.73 11.61 -6.61
C PRO A 192 -5.79 11.88 -7.68
N TRP A 193 -6.85 11.08 -7.72
CA TRP A 193 -8.08 11.39 -8.46
C TRP A 193 -9.32 10.85 -7.74
N GLY A 194 -10.46 11.45 -8.02
CA GLY A 194 -11.77 11.11 -7.45
C GLY A 194 -12.56 10.12 -8.29
N THR A 195 -13.74 9.74 -7.77
CA THR A 195 -14.59 8.71 -8.40
C THR A 195 -15.21 9.09 -9.74
N ARG A 196 -15.12 10.35 -10.17
CA ARG A 196 -15.53 10.77 -11.52
C ARG A 196 -14.74 10.05 -12.62
N PHE A 197 -13.52 9.63 -12.34
CA PHE A 197 -12.65 8.94 -13.29
C PHE A 197 -12.50 7.47 -12.90
N VAL A 198 -12.95 6.57 -13.79
CA VAL A 198 -12.82 5.11 -13.63
C VAL A 198 -11.37 4.66 -13.80
N ALA A 199 -10.61 5.38 -14.64
CA ALA A 199 -9.19 5.16 -14.87
C ALA A 199 -8.37 6.35 -14.36
N ASP A 200 -7.07 6.17 -14.24
CA ASP A 200 -6.12 7.22 -13.86
C ASP A 200 -6.14 8.34 -14.92
N PRO A 201 -6.57 9.58 -14.58
CA PRO A 201 -6.68 10.67 -15.55
C PRO A 201 -5.34 11.38 -15.78
N TRP A 202 -4.31 11.05 -15.01
CA TRP A 202 -3.00 11.67 -15.11
C TRP A 202 -2.16 10.98 -16.18
N PRO A 203 -1.37 11.74 -16.97
CA PRO A 203 -0.46 11.12 -17.92
C PRO A 203 0.62 10.33 -17.18
N ASP A 204 1.07 9.24 -17.80
CA ASP A 204 2.15 8.39 -17.24
C ASP A 204 3.47 9.14 -17.19
N HIS A 205 3.73 10.01 -18.18
CA HIS A 205 4.90 10.87 -18.26
C HIS A 205 4.53 12.34 -18.06
N PRO A 206 5.04 13.00 -17.01
CA PRO A 206 4.76 14.40 -16.73
C PRO A 206 5.74 15.37 -17.39
N THR A 207 6.57 14.93 -18.35
CA THR A 207 7.56 15.79 -19.04
C THR A 207 6.95 17.03 -19.70
N GLY A 208 5.61 17.12 -19.81
CA GLY A 208 4.86 18.30 -20.25
C GLY A 208 3.90 18.93 -19.23
N ILE A 209 3.77 18.42 -18.01
CA ILE A 209 2.93 19.07 -16.98
C ILE A 209 3.76 20.14 -16.28
N ALA A 210 3.62 21.39 -16.72
CA ALA A 210 4.04 22.52 -15.88
C ALA A 210 3.26 22.44 -14.55
N LEU A 211 3.97 22.61 -13.43
CA LEU A 211 3.42 22.68 -12.06
C LEU A 211 2.14 23.50 -11.95
N VAL A 212 2.10 24.61 -12.68
CA VAL A 212 0.96 25.51 -12.77
C VAL A 212 -0.25 24.83 -13.43
N GLY A 213 -0.06 24.08 -14.52
CA GLY A 213 -1.12 23.42 -15.27
C GLY A 213 -1.83 22.30 -14.51
N ALA A 214 -1.11 21.52 -13.70
CA ALA A 214 -1.76 20.48 -12.90
C ALA A 214 -2.35 20.99 -11.58
N GLY A 215 -1.94 22.16 -11.08
CA GLY A 215 -2.70 22.87 -10.05
C GLY A 215 -4.14 23.19 -10.50
N TYR A 216 -4.32 23.56 -11.77
CA TYR A 216 -5.66 23.78 -12.34
C TYR A 216 -6.46 22.49 -12.55
N ARG A 217 -5.79 21.38 -12.87
CA ARG A 217 -6.45 20.08 -13.08
C ARG A 217 -6.74 19.32 -11.79
N MET A 218 -6.10 19.66 -10.67
CA MET A 218 -6.27 18.93 -9.42
C MET A 218 -7.72 18.95 -8.90
N PRO A 219 -8.42 20.11 -8.83
CA PRO A 219 -9.83 20.12 -8.43
C PRO A 219 -10.71 19.27 -9.34
N GLU A 220 -10.54 19.39 -10.66
CA GLU A 220 -11.29 18.62 -11.67
C GLU A 220 -11.04 17.12 -11.51
N ASN A 221 -9.78 16.71 -11.38
CA ASN A 221 -9.40 15.30 -11.23
C ASN A 221 -9.85 14.70 -9.91
N MET A 222 -10.10 15.52 -8.88
CA MET A 222 -10.58 15.09 -7.56
C MET A 222 -12.11 15.02 -7.45
N GLU A 223 -12.84 15.40 -8.51
CA GLU A 223 -14.30 15.35 -8.53
C GLU A 223 -14.86 13.96 -8.25
N GLN A 224 -16.00 13.93 -7.56
CA GLN A 224 -16.72 12.70 -7.25
C GLN A 224 -17.85 12.48 -8.26
N ALA A 225 -18.10 11.23 -8.62
CA ALA A 225 -19.27 10.89 -9.43
C ALA A 225 -20.56 11.01 -8.59
N ASP A 226 -21.63 11.51 -9.21
CA ASP A 226 -22.93 11.63 -8.55
C ASP A 226 -23.41 10.27 -8.04
N GLY A 227 -23.80 10.24 -6.76
CA GLY A 227 -24.25 9.01 -6.12
C GLY A 227 -23.17 7.95 -5.96
N ALA A 228 -21.88 8.23 -6.15
CA ALA A 228 -20.80 7.32 -5.76
C ALA A 228 -20.55 7.35 -4.24
N VAL A 229 -19.79 6.38 -3.73
CA VAL A 229 -19.17 6.48 -2.40
C VAL A 229 -17.95 7.37 -2.57
N THR A 230 -17.80 8.39 -1.71
CA THR A 230 -16.65 9.29 -1.77
C THR A 230 -15.36 8.48 -1.66
N SER A 231 -14.51 8.59 -2.66
CA SER A 231 -13.24 7.89 -2.71
C SER A 231 -12.19 8.71 -3.44
N ILE A 232 -10.97 8.66 -2.94
CA ILE A 232 -9.78 9.19 -3.59
C ILE A 232 -8.85 8.04 -3.90
N THR A 233 -8.35 7.99 -5.14
CA THR A 233 -7.41 6.97 -5.59
C THR A 233 -6.08 7.61 -5.96
N MET A 234 -4.98 6.92 -5.71
CA MET A 234 -3.64 7.28 -6.14
C MET A 234 -2.89 6.02 -6.60
N ARG A 235 -1.70 6.17 -7.18
CA ARG A 235 -0.88 5.03 -7.60
C ARG A 235 0.18 4.69 -6.55
N SER A 236 0.55 3.41 -6.43
CA SER A 236 1.85 3.06 -5.88
C SER A 236 2.94 3.49 -6.86
N ARG A 237 4.11 3.82 -6.32
CA ARG A 237 5.16 4.50 -7.05
C ARG A 237 5.99 3.56 -7.93
N ARG A 238 6.05 2.26 -7.66
CA ARG A 238 6.96 1.38 -8.41
C ARG A 238 6.27 0.45 -9.37
N LEU A 239 5.11 -0.11 -9.02
CA LEU A 239 4.33 -0.99 -9.89
C LEU A 239 3.01 -0.39 -10.38
N GLY A 240 2.67 0.81 -9.93
CA GLY A 240 1.41 1.46 -10.31
C GLY A 240 0.16 0.74 -9.78
N ALA A 241 0.25 0.07 -8.63
CA ALA A 241 -0.93 -0.42 -7.92
C ALA A 241 -1.91 0.73 -7.68
N ALA A 242 -3.22 0.49 -7.73
CA ALA A 242 -4.21 1.51 -7.41
C ALA A 242 -4.53 1.44 -5.91
N ILE A 243 -4.33 2.56 -5.21
CA ILE A 243 -4.57 2.73 -3.78
C ILE A 243 -5.78 3.63 -3.64
N SER A 244 -6.95 3.07 -3.35
CA SER A 244 -8.21 3.80 -3.18
C SER A 244 -8.58 3.87 -1.71
N ILE A 245 -8.85 5.07 -1.21
CA ILE A 245 -9.36 5.29 0.15
C ILE A 245 -10.78 5.82 -0.01
N SER A 246 -11.73 5.08 0.55
CA SER A 246 -13.15 5.45 0.52
C SER A 246 -13.64 5.78 1.92
N THR A 247 -14.54 6.75 2.03
CA THR A 247 -15.26 7.05 3.28
C THR A 247 -16.75 6.89 3.10
N GLN A 248 -17.39 6.26 4.08
CA GLN A 248 -18.83 6.18 4.16
C GLN A 248 -19.28 6.30 5.61
N GLN A 249 -20.09 7.32 5.94
CA GLN A 249 -20.52 7.57 7.32
C GLN A 249 -19.36 7.58 8.34
N LYS A 250 -18.23 8.19 7.96
CA LYS A 250 -16.96 8.24 8.73
C LYS A 250 -16.20 6.93 8.86
N PHE A 251 -16.67 5.83 8.27
CA PHE A 251 -15.90 4.59 8.14
C PHE A 251 -14.95 4.70 6.96
N CYS A 252 -13.68 4.36 7.16
CA CYS A 252 -12.66 4.43 6.12
C CYS A 252 -12.22 3.03 5.69
N VAL A 253 -12.20 2.82 4.37
CA VAL A 253 -11.76 1.57 3.74
C VAL A 253 -10.64 1.88 2.76
N LEU A 254 -9.57 1.12 2.86
CA LEU A 254 -8.48 1.06 1.88
C LEU A 254 -8.74 -0.10 0.93
N GLU A 255 -8.73 0.15 -0.37
CA GLU A 255 -8.67 -0.85 -1.42
C GLU A 255 -7.34 -0.74 -2.17
N VAL A 256 -6.66 -1.86 -2.32
CA VAL A 256 -5.39 -1.96 -3.05
C VAL A 256 -5.57 -2.93 -4.20
N ARG A 257 -5.53 -2.42 -5.43
CA ARG A 257 -5.52 -3.23 -6.66
C ARG A 257 -4.12 -3.30 -7.23
N TYR A 258 -3.66 -4.47 -7.64
CA TYR A 258 -2.28 -4.67 -8.05
C TYR A 258 -2.09 -5.84 -9.01
N ALA A 259 -0.95 -5.83 -9.69
CA ALA A 259 -0.42 -6.99 -10.40
C ALA A 259 0.41 -7.85 -9.43
N PRO A 260 0.19 -9.17 -9.38
CA PRO A 260 0.81 -10.04 -8.37
C PRO A 260 2.32 -10.18 -8.62
N ILE A 261 3.12 -9.94 -7.59
CA ILE A 261 4.56 -10.21 -7.55
C ILE A 261 4.89 -10.84 -6.19
N ALA A 262 5.32 -12.10 -6.21
CA ALA A 262 5.64 -12.84 -5.00
C ALA A 262 7.04 -12.48 -4.47
N HIS A 263 7.09 -12.17 -3.18
CA HIS A 263 8.32 -12.05 -2.40
C HIS A 263 8.18 -12.89 -1.13
N ASP A 264 8.59 -14.16 -1.22
CA ASP A 264 8.31 -15.18 -0.19
C ASP A 264 8.74 -14.79 1.23
N SER A 265 9.74 -13.91 1.36
CA SER A 265 10.30 -13.48 2.65
C SER A 265 9.67 -12.22 3.23
N ILE A 266 9.07 -11.34 2.42
CA ILE A 266 8.67 -9.99 2.86
C ILE A 266 7.48 -10.05 3.80
N LEU A 267 6.37 -10.67 3.37
CA LEU A 267 5.15 -10.70 4.18
C LEU A 267 5.33 -11.44 5.52
N PRO A 268 5.97 -12.63 5.58
CA PRO A 268 6.21 -13.29 6.86
C PRO A 268 7.02 -12.43 7.84
N LEU A 269 8.05 -11.75 7.35
CA LEU A 269 8.88 -10.87 8.17
C LEU A 269 8.11 -9.64 8.65
N LEU A 270 7.31 -9.01 7.77
CA LEU A 270 6.42 -7.93 8.16
C LEU A 270 5.42 -8.37 9.23
N THR A 271 4.75 -9.51 9.06
CA THR A 271 3.79 -10.04 10.05
C THR A 271 4.44 -10.31 11.40
N GLN A 272 5.69 -10.77 11.42
CA GLN A 272 6.44 -10.99 12.65
C GLN A 272 6.70 -9.69 13.42
N ILE A 273 7.00 -8.60 12.70
CA ILE A 273 7.46 -7.33 13.31
C ILE A 273 6.31 -6.34 13.53
N LEU A 274 5.21 -6.50 12.77
CA LEU A 274 4.02 -5.66 12.84
C LEU A 274 2.80 -6.51 13.25
N PRO A 275 2.57 -6.70 14.57
CA PRO A 275 1.42 -7.48 15.03
C PRO A 275 0.06 -6.85 14.68
N GLY A 276 0.03 -5.56 14.36
CA GLY A 276 -1.16 -4.85 13.89
C GLY A 276 -1.39 -4.89 12.38
N LEU A 277 -0.53 -5.57 11.60
CA LEU A 277 -0.71 -5.72 10.16
C LEU A 277 -2.00 -6.50 9.87
N PRO A 278 -2.83 -6.08 8.89
CA PRO A 278 -4.04 -6.81 8.53
C PRO A 278 -3.75 -8.29 8.26
N LYS A 279 -4.51 -9.19 8.89
CA LYS A 279 -4.37 -10.63 8.67
C LYS A 279 -4.87 -11.00 7.28
N GLY A 280 -4.29 -12.06 6.70
CA GLY A 280 -4.73 -12.58 5.40
C GLY A 280 -4.27 -11.77 4.18
N LEU A 281 -3.26 -10.90 4.32
CA LEU A 281 -2.67 -10.26 3.15
C LEU A 281 -2.11 -11.32 2.18
N PRO A 282 -2.34 -11.19 0.87
CA PRO A 282 -1.78 -12.13 -0.10
C PRO A 282 -0.26 -12.06 -0.17
N SER A 283 0.39 -13.23 -0.27
CA SER A 283 1.85 -13.33 -0.39
C SER A 283 2.40 -12.84 -1.75
N ASP A 284 1.51 -12.62 -2.71
CA ASP A 284 1.82 -12.05 -4.03
C ASP A 284 1.62 -10.52 -4.08
N MET A 285 1.37 -9.85 -2.95
CA MET A 285 1.32 -8.40 -2.90
C MET A 285 2.74 -7.81 -3.07
N PRO A 286 2.95 -6.88 -4.01
CA PRO A 286 4.26 -6.31 -4.27
C PRO A 286 4.75 -5.43 -3.12
N ALA A 287 6.07 -5.27 -3.02
CA ALA A 287 6.72 -4.60 -1.89
C ALA A 287 6.29 -3.12 -1.76
N ASP A 288 6.05 -2.41 -2.86
CA ASP A 288 5.61 -1.02 -2.83
C ASP A 288 4.13 -0.87 -2.38
N ALA A 289 3.27 -1.82 -2.73
CA ALA A 289 1.90 -1.88 -2.21
C ALA A 289 1.88 -2.30 -0.73
N LEU A 290 2.69 -3.29 -0.34
CA LEU A 290 2.85 -3.68 1.07
C LEU A 290 3.37 -2.52 1.92
N ALA A 291 4.27 -1.68 1.39
CA ALA A 291 4.75 -0.49 2.08
C ALA A 291 3.62 0.49 2.45
N VAL A 292 2.62 0.62 1.57
CA VAL A 292 1.44 1.46 1.82
C VAL A 292 0.56 0.86 2.90
N VAL A 293 0.35 -0.46 2.87
CA VAL A 293 -0.49 -1.19 3.84
C VAL A 293 0.18 -1.26 5.23
N ALA A 294 1.49 -1.50 5.29
CA ALA A 294 2.25 -1.73 6.51
C ALA A 294 2.20 -0.56 7.51
N ARG A 295 1.85 0.65 7.04
CA ARG A 295 1.72 1.83 7.89
C ARG A 295 0.50 1.80 8.80
N PHE A 296 -0.50 0.99 8.46
CA PHE A 296 -1.81 1.01 9.10
C PHE A 296 -2.13 -0.30 9.81
N ARG A 297 -2.93 -0.13 10.86
CA ARG A 297 -3.69 -1.23 11.43
C ARG A 297 -5.03 -1.28 10.72
N GLY A 298 -5.55 -2.48 10.57
CA GLY A 298 -6.84 -2.66 9.93
C GLY A 298 -7.25 -4.10 9.90
N TYR A 299 -8.48 -4.31 9.46
CA TYR A 299 -9.10 -5.62 9.42
C TYR A 299 -9.53 -5.96 8.00
N GLN A 300 -9.26 -7.19 7.59
CA GLN A 300 -9.86 -7.71 6.36
C GLN A 300 -11.30 -8.18 6.61
N ALA A 301 -12.02 -8.35 5.51
CA ALA A 301 -13.38 -8.86 5.45
C ALA A 301 -13.61 -10.08 6.37
N ASP A 302 -12.79 -11.13 6.22
CA ASP A 302 -12.98 -12.40 6.94
C ASP A 302 -12.82 -12.26 8.45
N GLU A 303 -11.89 -11.41 8.90
CA GLU A 303 -11.68 -11.14 10.32
C GLU A 303 -12.88 -10.40 10.93
N LEU A 304 -13.38 -9.38 10.23
CA LEU A 304 -14.58 -8.64 10.67
C LEU A 304 -15.83 -9.53 10.68
N LEU A 305 -16.00 -10.39 9.68
CA LEU A 305 -17.07 -11.38 9.65
C LEU A 305 -16.95 -12.38 10.81
N GLY A 306 -15.73 -12.75 11.19
CA GLY A 306 -15.44 -13.56 12.37
C GLY A 306 -15.94 -12.90 13.66
N PHE A 307 -15.59 -11.63 13.88
CA PHE A 307 -16.05 -10.87 15.06
C PHE A 307 -17.57 -10.73 15.12
N VAL A 308 -18.20 -10.59 13.96
CA VAL A 308 -19.65 -10.48 13.84
C VAL A 308 -20.36 -11.82 14.10
N ARG A 309 -19.81 -12.94 13.62
CA ARG A 309 -20.44 -14.26 13.73
C ARG A 309 -20.19 -14.94 15.08
N ASN A 310 -19.01 -14.75 15.65
CA ASN A 310 -18.59 -15.32 16.93
C ASN A 310 -18.14 -14.21 17.89
N PRO A 311 -19.04 -13.30 18.28
CA PRO A 311 -18.70 -12.26 19.23
C PRO A 311 -18.39 -12.82 20.62
N GLU A 312 -17.41 -12.22 21.31
CA GLU A 312 -17.28 -12.35 22.76
C GLU A 312 -18.37 -11.53 23.49
N GLU A 313 -18.78 -10.39 22.90
CA GLU A 313 -19.86 -9.50 23.37
C GLU A 313 -20.75 -9.06 22.20
N GLU A 314 -22.03 -8.75 22.44
CA GLU A 314 -22.98 -8.37 21.37
C GLU A 314 -22.39 -7.26 20.46
N PRO A 315 -22.09 -7.55 19.18
CA PRO A 315 -21.33 -6.62 18.36
C PRO A 315 -22.17 -5.38 18.07
N SER A 316 -21.55 -4.22 18.20
CA SER A 316 -22.22 -2.94 17.90
C SER A 316 -22.59 -2.84 16.41
N LEU A 317 -23.55 -1.97 16.08
CA LEU A 317 -23.85 -1.57 14.70
C LEU A 317 -22.58 -1.18 13.91
N GLY A 318 -21.58 -0.62 14.59
CA GLY A 318 -20.26 -0.34 14.05
C GLY A 318 -19.58 -1.59 13.50
N TYR A 319 -19.46 -2.67 14.28
CA TYR A 319 -18.82 -3.93 13.85
C TYR A 319 -19.47 -4.56 12.62
N TYR A 320 -20.79 -4.57 12.59
CA TYR A 320 -21.51 -5.04 11.42
C TYR A 320 -21.33 -4.11 10.20
N GLY A 321 -21.29 -2.79 10.43
CA GLY A 321 -21.03 -1.79 9.38
C GLY A 321 -19.64 -1.97 8.78
N MET A 322 -18.63 -2.18 9.63
CA MET A 322 -17.26 -2.49 9.24
C MET A 322 -17.20 -3.74 8.37
N ALA A 323 -17.81 -4.85 8.83
CA ALA A 323 -17.83 -6.11 8.09
C ALA A 323 -18.51 -5.96 6.72
N CYS A 324 -19.64 -5.27 6.64
CA CYS A 324 -20.35 -5.01 5.39
C CYS A 324 -19.53 -4.12 4.43
N LEU A 325 -18.88 -3.07 4.93
CA LEU A 325 -18.09 -2.15 4.10
C LEU A 325 -16.80 -2.77 3.56
N ALA A 326 -16.16 -3.63 4.35
CA ALA A 326 -14.98 -4.38 3.94
C ALA A 326 -15.28 -5.39 2.82
N THR A 327 -16.43 -6.07 2.91
CA THR A 327 -16.82 -7.19 2.02
C THR A 327 -17.50 -6.77 0.71
N MET A 328 -17.78 -5.49 0.49
CA MET A 328 -18.52 -5.02 -0.70
C MET A 328 -17.75 -5.09 -2.02
N GLY A 329 -16.42 -5.22 -2.01
CA GLY A 329 -15.62 -5.31 -3.25
C GLY A 329 -15.48 -6.73 -3.82
N ASP A 330 -15.65 -7.76 -3.00
CA ASP A 330 -15.37 -9.16 -3.33
C ASP A 330 -16.66 -9.89 -3.73
N ASP A 331 -17.30 -9.45 -4.82
CA ASP A 331 -18.58 -9.95 -5.36
C ASP A 331 -19.84 -9.77 -4.47
N GLY A 332 -19.66 -9.38 -3.20
CA GLY A 332 -20.69 -9.09 -2.22
C GLY A 332 -21.45 -10.32 -1.69
N ALA A 333 -21.07 -11.56 -2.00
CA ALA A 333 -21.75 -12.78 -1.54
C ALA A 333 -21.70 -12.91 -0.01
N ALA A 334 -20.56 -12.57 0.59
CA ALA A 334 -20.42 -12.55 2.03
C ALA A 334 -21.35 -11.52 2.68
N VAL A 335 -21.42 -10.29 2.13
CA VAL A 335 -22.38 -9.25 2.55
C VAL A 335 -23.82 -9.78 2.44
N ARG A 336 -24.17 -10.35 1.29
CA ARG A 336 -25.53 -10.88 1.03
C ARG A 336 -25.92 -11.94 2.05
N THR A 337 -25.00 -12.84 2.34
CA THR A 337 -25.20 -13.91 3.31
C THR A 337 -25.39 -13.33 4.70
N LEU A 338 -24.53 -12.41 5.13
CA LEU A 338 -24.65 -11.74 6.43
C LEU A 338 -25.97 -10.97 6.57
N LEU A 339 -26.35 -10.19 5.55
CA LEU A 339 -27.61 -9.44 5.56
C LEU A 339 -28.82 -10.38 5.61
N ALA A 340 -28.80 -11.49 4.86
CA ALA A 340 -29.85 -12.51 4.91
C ALA A 340 -29.94 -13.19 6.28
N GLU A 341 -28.79 -13.54 6.88
CA GLU A 341 -28.71 -14.10 8.23
C GLU A 341 -29.36 -13.15 9.25
N LEU A 342 -29.03 -11.85 9.20
CA LEU A 342 -29.58 -10.83 10.12
C LEU A 342 -31.06 -10.53 9.89
N GLY A 343 -31.45 -10.33 8.64
CA GLY A 343 -32.84 -10.04 8.26
C GLY A 343 -33.79 -11.22 8.48
N GLY A 344 -33.26 -12.45 8.55
CA GLY A 344 -34.02 -13.67 8.83
C GLY A 344 -34.23 -13.95 10.32
N ARG A 345 -33.63 -13.19 11.24
CA ARG A 345 -33.73 -13.47 12.67
C ARG A 345 -35.09 -13.08 13.24
N GLY A 346 -35.56 -13.85 14.23
CA GLY A 346 -36.83 -13.58 14.93
C GLY A 346 -36.81 -12.28 15.74
N ASP A 347 -35.63 -11.85 16.20
CA ASP A 347 -35.44 -10.60 16.95
C ASP A 347 -35.57 -9.36 16.05
N PRO A 348 -36.56 -8.46 16.29
CA PRO A 348 -36.73 -7.22 15.54
C PRO A 348 -35.51 -6.30 15.54
N ARG A 349 -34.70 -6.28 16.61
CA ARG A 349 -33.51 -5.41 16.70
C ARG A 349 -32.44 -5.84 15.72
N GLN A 350 -32.26 -7.16 15.56
CA GLN A 350 -31.27 -7.73 14.65
C GLN A 350 -31.71 -7.61 13.18
N ARG A 351 -33.02 -7.63 12.90
CA ARG A 351 -33.55 -7.29 11.57
C ARG A 351 -33.33 -5.82 11.21
N ASP A 352 -33.60 -4.91 12.14
CA ASP A 352 -33.37 -3.47 11.94
C ASP A 352 -31.91 -3.16 11.65
N LEU A 353 -31.01 -3.83 12.37
CA LEU A 353 -29.58 -3.81 12.10
C LEU A 353 -29.28 -4.26 10.65
N GLY A 354 -29.83 -5.39 10.20
CA GLY A 354 -29.70 -5.84 8.81
C GLY A 354 -30.18 -4.80 7.78
N TYR A 355 -31.28 -4.10 8.05
CA TYR A 355 -31.79 -3.04 7.18
C TYR A 355 -30.89 -1.80 7.15
N GLN A 356 -30.40 -1.36 8.31
CA GLN A 356 -29.47 -0.24 8.42
C GLN A 356 -28.18 -0.54 7.66
N LEU A 357 -27.64 -1.75 7.82
CA LEU A 357 -26.45 -2.20 7.10
C LEU A 357 -26.66 -2.29 5.59
N ALA A 358 -27.82 -2.76 5.14
CA ALA A 358 -28.13 -2.80 3.72
C ALA A 358 -28.30 -1.39 3.13
N SER A 359 -28.79 -0.43 3.92
CA SER A 359 -28.84 0.99 3.55
C SER A 359 -27.44 1.57 3.42
N ILE A 360 -26.57 1.31 4.39
CA ILE A 360 -25.15 1.68 4.33
C ILE A 360 -24.50 1.03 3.12
N ALA A 361 -24.61 -0.27 2.92
CA ALA A 361 -24.05 -0.97 1.77
C ALA A 361 -24.73 -0.62 0.43
N ARG A 362 -25.74 0.26 0.41
CA ARG A 362 -26.57 0.60 -0.75
C ARG A 362 -27.09 -0.64 -1.49
N TYR A 363 -27.37 -1.71 -0.74
CA TYR A 363 -27.81 -2.99 -1.30
C TYR A 363 -29.32 -2.98 -1.54
N LYS A 364 -29.72 -2.21 -2.57
CA LYS A 364 -31.13 -1.89 -2.89
C LYS A 364 -32.02 -3.13 -3.02
N ARG A 365 -31.50 -4.23 -3.57
CA ARG A 365 -32.27 -5.48 -3.71
C ARG A 365 -32.75 -6.01 -2.35
N PHE A 366 -31.87 -6.07 -1.36
CA PHE A 366 -32.24 -6.52 -0.02
C PHE A 366 -33.21 -5.55 0.66
N LEU A 367 -33.02 -4.25 0.49
CA LEU A 367 -33.97 -3.25 1.00
C LEU A 367 -35.37 -3.40 0.40
N HIS A 368 -35.46 -3.71 -0.91
CA HIS A 368 -36.73 -4.03 -1.55
C HIS A 368 -37.36 -5.31 -0.99
N GLU A 369 -36.57 -6.39 -0.82
CA GLU A 369 -37.05 -7.65 -0.23
C GLU A 369 -37.50 -7.47 1.23
N ALA A 370 -36.78 -6.65 2.00
CA ALA A 370 -37.12 -6.28 3.37
C ALA A 370 -38.44 -5.50 3.44
N LEU A 371 -38.63 -4.50 2.56
CA LEU A 371 -39.84 -3.69 2.51
C LEU A 371 -41.11 -4.52 2.25
N LEU A 372 -41.00 -5.63 1.51
CA LEU A 372 -42.10 -6.54 1.25
C LEU A 372 -42.48 -7.39 2.48
N ARG A 373 -41.53 -7.66 3.38
CA ARG A 373 -41.71 -8.50 4.57
C ARG A 373 -42.04 -7.70 5.82
N GLU A 374 -41.61 -6.45 5.89
CA GLU A 374 -41.78 -5.61 7.06
C GLU A 374 -43.24 -5.18 7.24
N THR A 375 -43.76 -5.37 8.44
CA THR A 375 -45.15 -5.05 8.81
C THR A 375 -45.26 -3.77 9.62
N ASP A 376 -44.18 -3.33 10.25
CA ASP A 376 -44.14 -2.10 11.03
C ASP A 376 -44.16 -0.84 10.15
N ALA A 377 -45.04 0.10 10.44
CA ALA A 377 -45.27 1.28 9.58
C ALA A 377 -44.07 2.23 9.54
N ASP A 378 -43.42 2.47 10.69
CA ASP A 378 -42.29 3.40 10.80
C ASP A 378 -41.06 2.83 10.09
N LYS A 379 -40.82 1.53 10.25
CA LYS A 379 -39.72 0.82 9.57
C LYS A 379 -39.91 0.77 8.06
N ARG A 380 -41.15 0.53 7.59
CA ARG A 380 -41.46 0.60 6.16
C ARG A 380 -41.18 1.98 5.58
N GLU A 381 -41.46 3.06 6.32
CA GLU A 381 -41.17 4.42 5.86
C GLU A 381 -39.66 4.70 5.85
N ALA A 382 -38.91 4.24 6.86
CA ALA A 382 -37.46 4.29 6.86
C ALA A 382 -36.83 3.54 5.66
N LEU A 383 -37.33 2.34 5.35
CA LEU A 383 -36.89 1.55 4.19
C LEU A 383 -37.19 2.24 2.86
N LYS A 384 -38.38 2.85 2.71
CA LYS A 384 -38.71 3.65 1.52
C LYS A 384 -37.78 4.86 1.37
N ASN A 385 -37.45 5.54 2.47
CA ASN A 385 -36.51 6.66 2.46
C ASN A 385 -35.11 6.21 2.03
N ALA A 386 -34.64 5.06 2.50
CA ALA A 386 -33.36 4.46 2.09
C ALA A 386 -33.31 4.01 0.61
N LEU A 387 -34.47 3.75 0.01
CA LEU A 387 -34.61 3.36 -1.41
C LEU A 387 -34.76 4.54 -2.37
N ARG A 388 -34.89 5.78 -1.87
CA ARG A 388 -34.96 6.97 -2.73
C ARG A 388 -33.67 7.11 -3.56
N PRO A 389 -33.76 7.70 -4.77
CA PRO A 389 -32.66 7.77 -5.73
C PRO A 389 -31.34 8.26 -5.15
#